data_AF-A0A7Y4EGQ4-F1
#
_entry.id   AF-A0A7Y4EGQ4-F1
#
_cell.length_a   1.000
_cell.length_b   1.000
_cell.length_c   1.000
_cell.angle_alpha   90.00
_cell.angle_beta   90.00
_cell.angle_gamma   90.00
#
_symmetry.space_group_name_H-M   'P 1'
#
loop_
_entity.id
_entity.type
_entity.pdbx_description
1 polymer ?
#
loop_
_entity_poly.entity_id
_entity_poly.type
_entity_poly.pdbx_seq_one_letter_code
_entity_poly.pdbx_strand_id
1 'polypeptide(L)'
;MTYPLKANCKIHTRNLQKIIQVNCDNRQVLTKPLSTAATHSLIEVQQRLMTYKELKLHEDMLAPCEMNQLLDSMFEPEREIALCGIDCLEFHIRLVDNWLKQNINLSTALKT
;
A
#
# COMPACT_ATOMS: atom_id res chain seq x y z
N MET A 1 -2.11 15.64 -10.28
CA MET A 1 -1.77 14.73 -11.40
C MET A 1 -2.42 13.39 -11.13
N THR A 2 -3.37 12.97 -11.97
CA THR A 2 -3.96 11.63 -11.96
C THR A 2 -3.07 10.73 -12.82
N TYR A 3 -2.30 9.84 -12.20
CA TYR A 3 -1.57 8.82 -12.94
C TYR A 3 -2.59 7.83 -13.53
N PRO A 4 -2.65 7.63 -14.85
CA PRO A 4 -3.57 6.67 -15.44
C PRO A 4 -3.21 5.27 -14.93
N LEU A 5 -4.09 4.72 -14.09
CA LEU A 5 -3.97 3.38 -13.54
C LEU A 5 -3.97 2.33 -14.67
N LYS A 6 -2.85 1.62 -14.84
CA LYS A 6 -2.80 0.43 -15.70
C LYS A 6 -3.77 -0.63 -15.16
N ALA A 7 -4.28 -1.51 -16.04
CA ALA A 7 -5.22 -2.57 -15.65
C ALA A 7 -4.67 -3.44 -14.50
N ASN A 8 -3.38 -3.76 -14.53
CA ASN A 8 -2.69 -4.52 -13.48
C ASN A 8 -2.74 -3.77 -12.13
N CYS A 9 -2.47 -2.46 -12.12
CA CYS A 9 -2.55 -1.65 -10.91
C CYS A 9 -3.95 -1.68 -10.28
N LYS A 10 -5.03 -1.70 -11.09
CA LYS A 10 -6.40 -1.81 -10.56
C LYS A 10 -6.65 -3.15 -9.88
N ILE A 11 -6.13 -4.25 -10.44
CA ILE A 11 -6.24 -5.58 -9.85
C ILE A 11 -5.48 -5.63 -8.52
N HIS A 12 -4.23 -5.15 -8.50
CA HIS A 12 -3.41 -5.11 -7.30
C HIS A 12 -4.04 -4.24 -6.20
N THR A 13 -4.57 -3.07 -6.54
CA THR A 13 -5.31 -2.21 -5.61
C THR A 13 -6.50 -2.95 -4.98
N ARG A 14 -7.30 -3.65 -5.79
CA ARG A 14 -8.45 -4.43 -5.29
C ARG A 14 -8.02 -5.58 -4.39
N ASN A 15 -6.95 -6.29 -4.75
CA ASN A 15 -6.41 -7.39 -3.95
C ASN A 15 -5.90 -6.87 -2.59
N LEU A 16 -5.21 -5.73 -2.60
CA LEU A 16 -4.76 -5.04 -1.39
C LEU A 16 -5.92 -4.58 -0.50
N GLN A 17 -6.98 -4.04 -1.09
CA GLN A 17 -8.18 -3.65 -0.34
C GLN A 17 -8.84 -4.83 0.35
N LYS A 18 -8.94 -5.98 -0.33
CA LYS A 18 -9.52 -7.20 0.23
C LYS A 18 -8.75 -7.73 1.42
N ILE A 19 -7.41 -7.77 1.33
CA ILE A 19 -6.59 -8.31 2.40
C ILE A 19 -6.58 -7.40 3.64
N ILE A 20 -6.60 -6.08 3.45
CA ILE A 20 -6.59 -5.09 4.55
C ILE A 20 -8.02 -4.73 5.02
N GLN A 21 -9.06 -5.19 4.31
CA GLN A 21 -10.47 -4.83 4.55
C GLN A 21 -10.76 -3.33 4.41
N VAL A 22 -10.08 -2.67 3.46
CA VAL A 22 -10.30 -1.26 3.13
C VAL A 22 -11.51 -1.14 2.19
N ASN A 23 -12.49 -0.33 2.59
CA ASN A 23 -13.64 0.00 1.75
C ASN A 23 -13.54 1.46 1.31
N CYS A 24 -13.53 1.67 0.00
CA CYS A 24 -13.48 3.00 -0.60
C CYS A 24 -14.49 3.14 -1.75
N ASP A 25 -14.79 4.38 -2.12
CA ASP A 25 -15.59 4.69 -3.30
C ASP A 25 -14.78 4.57 -4.60
N ASN A 26 -15.42 4.90 -5.73
CA ASN A 26 -14.78 4.90 -7.06
C ASN A 26 -13.63 5.91 -7.19
N ARG A 27 -13.53 6.87 -6.26
CA ARG A 27 -12.47 7.89 -6.19
C ARG A 27 -11.37 7.51 -5.20
N GLN A 28 -11.39 6.28 -4.68
CA GLN A 28 -10.44 5.78 -3.68
C GLN A 28 -10.53 6.52 -2.33
N VAL A 29 -11.69 7.11 -2.02
CA VAL A 29 -11.97 7.76 -0.74
C VAL A 29 -12.60 6.74 0.22
N LEU A 30 -12.08 6.65 1.43
CA LEU A 30 -12.62 5.78 2.48
C LEU A 30 -14.09 6.13 2.75
N THR A 31 -14.95 5.11 2.71
CA THR A 31 -16.39 5.28 2.99
C THR A 31 -16.71 5.25 4.47
N LYS A 32 -15.78 4.74 5.29
CA LYS A 32 -15.88 4.65 6.74
C LYS A 32 -14.48 4.58 7.37
N PRO A 33 -14.33 4.91 8.66
CA PRO A 33 -13.09 4.66 9.39
C PRO A 33 -12.67 3.19 9.29
N LEU A 34 -11.36 2.96 9.26
CA LEU A 34 -10.77 1.62 9.33
C LEU A 34 -10.86 1.10 10.76
N SER A 35 -11.00 -0.21 10.91
CA SER A 35 -10.84 -0.85 12.22
C SER A 35 -9.38 -0.70 12.69
N THR A 36 -9.13 -0.86 14.00
CA THR A 36 -7.77 -0.85 14.55
C THR A 36 -6.89 -1.90 13.87
N ALA A 37 -7.41 -3.10 13.63
CA ALA A 37 -6.70 -4.18 12.95
C ALA A 37 -6.37 -3.80 11.49
N ALA A 38 -7.34 -3.30 10.73
CA ALA A 38 -7.12 -2.84 9.35
C ALA A 38 -6.12 -1.69 9.29
N THR A 39 -6.16 -0.78 10.26
CA THR A 39 -5.20 0.34 10.37
C THR A 39 -3.78 -0.20 10.59
N HIS A 40 -3.61 -1.17 11.50
CA HIS A 40 -2.31 -1.78 11.77
C HIS A 40 -1.77 -2.51 10.53
N SER A 41 -2.58 -3.36 9.90
CA SER A 41 -2.21 -4.05 8.66
C SER A 41 -1.83 -3.06 7.55
N LEU A 42 -2.55 -1.94 7.45
CA LEU A 42 -2.25 -0.91 6.46
C LEU A 42 -0.91 -0.20 6.72
N ILE A 43 -0.56 0.06 7.98
CA ILE A 43 0.74 0.62 8.37
C ILE A 43 1.87 -0.35 8.03
N GLU A 44 1.70 -1.64 8.34
CA GLU A 44 2.72 -2.63 8.02
C GLU A 44 2.94 -2.80 6.52
N VAL A 45 1.85 -2.82 5.73
CA VAL A 45 1.90 -2.82 4.26
C VAL A 45 2.68 -1.61 3.77
N GLN A 46 2.37 -0.41 4.29
CA GLN A 46 3.07 0.82 3.93
C GLN A 46 4.57 0.69 4.17
N GLN A 47 4.96 0.21 5.36
CA GLN A 47 6.35 0.02 5.73
C GLN A 47 7.05 -0.97 4.80
N ARG A 48 6.45 -2.13 4.53
CA ARG A 48 7.03 -3.14 3.64
C ARG A 48 7.22 -2.62 2.21
N LEU A 49 6.24 -1.90 1.67
CA LEU A 49 6.34 -1.31 0.33
C LEU A 49 7.39 -0.18 0.27
N MET A 50 7.48 0.67 1.29
CA MET A 50 8.52 1.69 1.36
C MET A 50 9.91 1.09 1.50
N THR A 51 10.10 0.10 2.39
CA THR A 51 11.38 -0.60 2.52
C THR A 51 11.78 -1.23 1.20
N TYR A 52 10.85 -1.88 0.49
CA TYR A 52 11.14 -2.47 -0.82
C TYR A 52 11.56 -1.42 -1.84
N LYS A 53 10.89 -0.26 -1.86
CA LYS A 53 11.27 0.85 -2.73
C LYS A 53 12.70 1.30 -2.44
N GLU A 54 13.06 1.50 -1.17
CA GLU A 54 14.42 1.91 -0.79
C GLU A 54 15.46 0.86 -1.16
N LEU A 55 15.19 -0.42 -0.89
CA LEU A 55 16.08 -1.52 -1.30
C LEU A 55 16.24 -1.57 -2.82
N LYS A 56 15.18 -1.26 -3.58
CA LYS A 56 15.25 -1.19 -5.05
C LYS A 56 16.07 -0.01 -5.56
N LEU A 57 16.03 1.14 -4.88
CA LEU A 57 16.85 2.30 -5.22
C LEU A 57 18.34 2.08 -4.97
N HIS A 58 18.66 1.17 -4.05
CA HIS A 58 20.03 0.82 -3.66
C HIS A 58 20.42 -0.61 -4.06
N GLU A 59 19.75 -1.20 -5.05
CA GLU A 59 19.95 -2.62 -5.38
C GLU A 59 21.38 -2.95 -5.80
N ASP A 60 22.09 -1.99 -6.38
CA ASP A 60 23.50 -2.08 -6.79
C ASP A 60 24.48 -2.23 -5.60
N MET A 61 24.03 -1.83 -4.40
CA MET A 61 24.85 -1.75 -3.18
C MET A 61 24.46 -2.79 -2.13
N LEU A 62 23.41 -3.58 -2.38
CA LEU A 62 22.81 -4.48 -1.40
C LEU A 62 23.03 -5.95 -1.78
N ALA A 63 23.09 -6.81 -0.76
CA ALA A 63 23.13 -8.24 -1.00
C ALA A 63 21.73 -8.71 -1.45
N PRO A 64 21.60 -9.53 -2.51
CA PRO A 64 20.30 -10.01 -3.00
C PRO A 64 19.44 -10.72 -1.93
N CYS A 65 20.06 -11.20 -0.84
CA CYS A 65 19.36 -11.83 0.27
C CYS A 65 18.43 -10.89 1.03
N GLU A 66 18.75 -9.60 1.16
CA GLU A 66 17.94 -8.64 1.94
C GLU A 66 16.61 -8.36 1.25
N MET A 67 16.62 -8.27 -0.08
CA MET A 67 15.41 -8.08 -0.88
C MET A 67 14.51 -9.32 -0.87
N ASN A 68 15.11 -10.52 -0.92
CA ASN A 68 14.36 -11.78 -0.86
C ASN A 68 13.70 -11.98 0.52
N GLN A 69 14.43 -11.70 1.61
CA GLN A 69 13.87 -11.76 2.97
C GLN A 69 12.66 -10.84 3.13
N LEU A 70 12.73 -9.63 2.57
CA LEU A 70 11.58 -8.73 2.59
C LEU A 70 10.40 -9.28 1.78
N LEU A 71 10.64 -9.78 0.56
CA LEU A 71 9.59 -10.37 -0.29
C LEU A 71 8.90 -11.58 0.38
N ASP A 72 9.65 -12.40 1.11
CA ASP A 72 9.12 -13.53 1.86
C ASP A 72 8.19 -13.09 3.01
N SER A 73 8.48 -11.93 3.62
CA SER A 73 7.63 -11.34 4.68
C SER A 73 6.36 -10.65 4.19
N MET A 74 6.26 -10.37 2.89
CA MET A 74 5.11 -9.70 2.29
C MET A 74 3.94 -10.65 2.06
N PHE A 75 2.72 -10.12 2.05
CA PHE A 75 1.58 -10.87 1.50
C PHE A 75 1.63 -10.89 -0.03
N GLU A 76 0.95 -11.86 -0.65
CA GLU A 76 0.91 -12.00 -2.11
C GLU A 76 0.51 -10.70 -2.84
N PRO A 77 -0.54 -9.96 -2.43
CA PRO A 77 -0.88 -8.68 -3.07
C PRO A 77 0.22 -7.62 -2.97
N GLU A 78 1.00 -7.61 -1.89
CA GLU A 78 2.12 -6.69 -1.71
C GLU A 78 3.29 -7.06 -2.62
N ARG A 79 3.61 -8.34 -2.72
CA ARG A 79 4.63 -8.85 -3.65
C ARG A 79 4.26 -8.51 -5.09
N GLU A 80 3.00 -8.70 -5.48
CA GLU A 80 2.53 -8.33 -6.81
C GLU A 80 2.76 -6.83 -7.09
N ILE A 81 2.45 -5.95 -6.13
CA ILE A 81 2.70 -4.51 -6.24
C ILE A 81 4.19 -4.22 -6.37
N ALA A 82 5.00 -4.80 -5.49
CA ALA A 82 6.45 -4.62 -5.45
C ALA A 82 7.11 -5.01 -6.78
N LEU A 83 6.68 -6.11 -7.39
CA LEU A 83 7.25 -6.65 -8.63
C LEU A 83 6.61 -6.07 -9.90
N CYS A 84 5.52 -5.29 -9.80
CA CYS A 84 4.85 -4.66 -10.94
C CYS A 84 5.64 -3.47 -11.53
N GLY A 85 6.66 -2.99 -10.82
CA GLY A 85 7.53 -1.89 -11.21
C GLY A 85 7.37 -0.63 -10.35
N ILE A 86 8.36 0.26 -10.42
CA ILE A 86 8.46 1.44 -9.55
C ILE A 86 7.24 2.37 -9.64
N ASP A 87 6.71 2.65 -10.85
CA ASP A 87 5.50 3.49 -11.00
C ASP A 87 4.29 2.90 -10.26
N CYS A 88 4.13 1.58 -10.31
CA CYS A 88 3.05 0.87 -9.64
C CYS A 88 3.26 0.91 -8.12
N LEU A 89 4.49 0.67 -7.67
CA LEU A 89 4.87 0.72 -6.27
C LEU A 89 4.63 2.11 -5.66
N GLU A 90 5.11 3.17 -6.31
CA GLU A 90 4.92 4.54 -5.84
C GLU A 90 3.45 4.95 -5.79
N PHE A 91 2.66 4.53 -6.79
CA PHE A 91 1.22 4.74 -6.76
C PHE A 91 0.58 4.10 -5.53
N HIS A 92 0.90 2.84 -5.22
CA HIS A 92 0.31 2.14 -4.09
C HIS A 92 0.77 2.69 -2.74
N ILE A 93 2.04 3.10 -2.61
CA ILE A 93 2.52 3.79 -1.39
C ILE A 93 1.68 5.05 -1.15
N ARG A 94 1.53 5.90 -2.17
CA ARG A 94 0.71 7.13 -2.06
C ARG A 94 -0.76 6.83 -1.75
N LEU A 95 -1.30 5.76 -2.33
CA LEU A 95 -2.67 5.33 -2.07
C LEU A 95 -2.86 4.91 -0.60
N VAL A 96 -1.94 4.10 -0.09
CA VAL A 96 -1.93 3.66 1.31
C VAL A 96 -1.79 4.85 2.26
N ASP A 97 -0.86 5.78 1.98
CA ASP A 97 -0.71 7.03 2.73
C ASP A 97 -1.99 7.85 2.77
N ASN A 98 -2.69 7.93 1.64
CA ASN A 98 -3.95 8.66 1.54
C ASN A 98 -5.04 8.00 2.38
N TRP A 99 -5.14 6.67 2.39
CA TRP A 99 -6.09 5.97 3.26
C TRP A 99 -5.77 6.17 4.74
N LEU A 100 -4.49 6.12 5.14
CA LEU A 100 -4.09 6.40 6.52
C LEU A 100 -4.46 7.83 6.95
N LYS A 101 -4.19 8.83 6.10
CA LYS A 101 -4.59 10.23 6.36
C LYS A 101 -6.10 10.41 6.46
N GLN A 102 -6.86 9.81 5.54
CA GLN A 102 -8.32 9.86 5.57
C GLN A 102 -8.88 9.19 6.83
N ASN A 103 -8.29 8.08 7.27
CA ASN A 103 -8.71 7.40 8.49
C ASN A 103 -8.54 8.28 9.74
N ILE A 104 -7.44 9.03 9.83
CA ILE A 104 -7.20 10.01 10.91
C ILE A 104 -8.26 11.12 10.89
N ASN A 105 -8.56 11.67 9.71
CA ASN A 105 -9.56 12.73 9.54
C ASN A 105 -10.98 12.26 9.88
N LEU A 106 -11.37 11.05 9.45
CA LEU A 106 -12.67 10.48 9.78
C LEU A 106 -12.80 10.16 11.27
N SER A 107 -11.73 9.65 11.89
CA SER A 107 -11.71 9.32 13.32
C SER A 107 -11.73 10.55 14.23
N THR A 108 -11.25 11.70 13.74
CA THR A 108 -11.31 12.98 14.47
C THR A 108 -12.67 13.65 14.33
N ALA A 109 -13.28 13.61 13.14
CA ALA A 109 -14.63 14.14 12.90
C ALA A 109 -15.74 13.41 13.69
N LEU A 110 -15.54 12.14 14.05
CA LEU A 110 -16.49 11.36 14.88
C LEU A 110 -16.39 11.67 16.38
N LYS A 111 -15.36 12.41 16.81
CA LYS A 111 -15.13 12.77 18.23
C LYS A 111 -15.64 14.17 18.59
N THR A 112 -16.14 14.92 17.61
CA THR A 112 -16.78 16.25 17.75
C THR A 112 -18.29 16.12 17.62
#